data_AF-A0AAD4M3V5-F1
#
_entry.id   AF-A0AAD4M3V5-F1
#
_cell.length_a   1.000
_cell.length_b   1.000
_cell.length_c   1.000
_cell.angle_alpha   90.00
_cell.angle_beta   90.00
_cell.angle_gamma   90.00
#
_symmetry.space_group_name_H-M   'P 1'
#
loop_
_entity.id
_entity.type
_entity.pdbx_description
1 polymer ?
#
loop_
_entity_poly.entity_id
_entity_poly.type
_entity_poly.pdbx_seq_one_letter_code
_entity_poly.pdbx_strand_id
1 'polypeptide(L)'
;MTELTWTKWTLPPEKPGDTPMRRPAWQRAGLCLGHLSLGVGFATLLLIARSRVVRILHIIPPSAGAPKQLLIVGAHRHGSRGAVVPFSRTRIDPGRDDTEVILRIQDVRGHWWIGLTRARLRGTLVPVTRMRDALKAEWGIQKSPQIVPGVGAGRWKSGPVLESW
;
A
#
# COMPACT_ATOMS: atom_id res chain seq x y z
N MET A 1 -11.19 -5.24 39.61
CA MET A 1 -10.67 -6.56 39.20
C MET A 1 -11.79 -7.29 38.48
N THR A 2 -11.74 -7.39 37.16
CA THR A 2 -12.76 -8.06 36.34
C THR A 2 -12.48 -9.56 36.32
N GLU A 3 -13.18 -10.32 37.15
CA GLU A 3 -13.22 -11.79 37.06
C GLU A 3 -13.88 -12.20 35.74
N LEU A 4 -13.09 -12.34 34.68
CA LEU A 4 -13.61 -12.45 33.32
C LEU A 4 -13.52 -13.85 32.70
N THR A 5 -13.03 -14.86 33.41
CA THR A 5 -12.49 -16.05 32.72
C THR A 5 -13.27 -17.35 32.87
N TRP A 6 -14.01 -17.58 33.97
CA TRP A 6 -14.66 -18.89 34.19
C TRP A 6 -16.19 -18.89 34.21
N THR A 7 -16.82 -17.86 34.78
CA THR A 7 -18.28 -17.79 34.93
C THR A 7 -19.05 -17.60 33.61
N LYS A 8 -18.39 -17.17 32.52
CA LYS A 8 -19.05 -17.00 31.21
C LYS A 8 -19.32 -18.31 30.47
N TRP A 9 -18.59 -19.38 30.79
CA TRP A 9 -18.64 -20.66 30.07
C TRP A 9 -19.58 -21.69 30.68
N THR A 10 -20.10 -21.38 31.87
CA THR A 10 -21.11 -22.17 32.57
C THR A 10 -22.40 -21.36 32.67
N LEU A 11 -23.53 -22.05 32.76
CA LEU A 11 -24.78 -21.44 33.17
C LEU A 11 -24.76 -21.29 34.70
N PRO A 12 -25.39 -20.25 35.25
CA PRO A 12 -25.54 -20.14 36.70
C PRO A 12 -26.29 -21.38 37.23
N PRO A 13 -25.94 -21.89 38.41
CA PRO A 13 -26.65 -23.01 39.00
C PRO A 13 -28.11 -22.62 39.28
N GLU A 14 -29.05 -23.51 39.01
CA GLU A 14 -30.47 -23.26 39.26
C GLU A 14 -30.79 -23.28 40.77
N LYS A 15 -30.04 -24.04 41.55
CA LYS A 15 -30.18 -24.13 43.02
C LYS A 15 -28.85 -23.95 43.76
N PRO A 16 -28.86 -23.40 44.99
CA PRO A 16 -27.68 -23.33 45.83
C PRO A 16 -27.14 -24.74 46.13
N GLY A 17 -25.87 -24.99 45.77
CA GLY A 17 -25.22 -26.30 45.94
C GLY A 17 -25.08 -27.12 44.66
N ASP A 18 -25.74 -26.72 43.56
CA ASP A 18 -25.58 -27.40 42.27
C ASP A 18 -24.23 -27.08 41.61
N THR A 19 -23.68 -28.08 40.93
CA THR A 19 -22.47 -27.88 40.12
C THR A 19 -22.80 -27.05 38.87
N PRO A 20 -21.95 -26.07 38.51
CA PRO A 20 -22.20 -25.24 37.33
C PRO A 20 -22.29 -26.07 36.04
N MET A 21 -23.41 -25.96 35.31
CA MET A 21 -23.59 -26.69 34.06
C MET A 21 -22.83 -26.00 32.91
N ARG A 22 -22.08 -26.77 32.11
CA ARG A 22 -21.39 -26.24 30.93
C ARG A 22 -22.39 -25.78 29.87
N ARG A 23 -22.10 -24.66 29.19
CA ARG A 23 -22.91 -24.23 28.04
C ARG A 23 -22.93 -25.30 26.93
N PRO A 24 -24.04 -25.41 26.17
CA PRO A 24 -24.18 -26.37 25.07
C PRO A 24 -22.99 -26.35 24.11
N ALA A 25 -22.60 -27.51 23.59
CA ALA A 25 -21.45 -27.64 22.69
C ALA A 25 -21.56 -26.74 21.45
N TRP A 26 -22.77 -26.56 20.90
CA TRP A 26 -23.01 -25.71 19.73
C TRP A 26 -22.72 -24.22 20.01
N GLN A 27 -22.99 -23.72 21.22
CA GLN A 27 -22.69 -22.32 21.57
C GLN A 27 -21.17 -22.10 21.62
N ARG A 28 -20.44 -23.06 22.17
CA ARG A 28 -18.97 -23.02 22.24
C ARG A 28 -18.36 -23.14 20.85
N ALA A 29 -18.83 -24.10 20.05
CA ALA A 29 -18.41 -24.27 18.66
C ALA A 29 -18.69 -23.03 17.82
N GLY A 30 -19.87 -22.42 17.96
CA GLY A 30 -20.23 -21.18 17.28
C GLY A 30 -19.29 -20.02 17.63
N LEU A 31 -18.94 -19.85 18.91
CA LEU A 31 -17.98 -18.82 19.31
C LEU A 31 -16.59 -19.06 18.71
N CYS A 32 -16.10 -20.31 18.75
CA CYS A 32 -14.81 -20.68 18.16
C CYS A 32 -14.81 -20.44 16.64
N LEU A 33 -15.86 -20.85 15.93
CA LEU A 33 -16.01 -20.63 14.49
C LEU A 33 -16.09 -19.14 14.16
N GLY A 34 -16.77 -18.34 14.98
CA GLY A 34 -16.82 -16.88 14.83
C GLY A 34 -15.44 -16.23 14.93
N HIS A 35 -14.66 -16.59 15.97
CA HIS A 35 -13.30 -16.07 16.14
C HIS A 35 -12.37 -16.51 15.01
N LEU A 36 -12.44 -17.79 14.62
CA LEU A 36 -11.65 -18.32 13.52
C LEU A 36 -11.97 -17.59 12.21
N SER A 37 -13.26 -17.42 11.90
CA SER A 37 -13.70 -16.75 10.68
C SER A 37 -13.27 -15.28 10.65
N LEU A 38 -13.38 -14.58 11.79
CA LEU A 38 -12.93 -13.20 11.91
C LEU A 38 -11.42 -13.08 11.73
N GLY A 39 -10.64 -13.98 12.35
CA GLY A 39 -9.19 -14.04 12.19
C GLY A 39 -8.76 -14.33 10.76
N VAL A 40 -9.36 -15.33 10.12
CA VAL A 40 -9.09 -15.70 8.71
C VAL A 40 -9.47 -14.57 7.77
N GLY A 41 -10.64 -13.94 7.98
CA GLY A 41 -11.08 -12.78 7.19
C GLY A 41 -10.10 -11.62 7.31
N PHE A 42 -9.69 -11.27 8.54
CA PHE A 42 -8.73 -10.21 8.77
C PHE A 42 -7.36 -10.51 8.14
N ALA A 43 -6.85 -11.74 8.28
CA ALA A 43 -5.60 -12.16 7.65
C ALA A 43 -5.68 -12.06 6.11
N THR A 44 -6.81 -12.46 5.53
CA THR A 44 -7.05 -12.36 4.08
C THR A 44 -7.04 -10.92 3.61
N LEU A 45 -7.68 -10.00 4.35
CA LEU A 45 -7.64 -8.56 4.03
C LEU A 45 -6.22 -7.99 4.07
N LEU A 46 -5.42 -8.38 5.06
CA LEU A 46 -4.01 -7.96 5.17
C LEU A 46 -3.17 -8.48 3.99
N LEU A 47 -3.37 -9.72 3.57
CA LEU A 47 -2.68 -10.29 2.40
C LEU A 47 -3.06 -9.55 1.12
N ILE A 48 -4.34 -9.24 0.93
CA ILE A 48 -4.81 -8.43 -0.22
C ILE A 48 -4.18 -7.05 -0.17
N ALA A 49 -4.18 -6.36 0.97
CA ALA A 49 -3.58 -5.04 1.11
C ALA A 49 -2.08 -5.06 0.78
N ARG A 50 -1.34 -6.03 1.33
CA ARG A 50 0.11 -6.16 1.10
C ARG A 50 0.46 -6.63 -0.31
N SER A 51 -0.46 -7.27 -1.04
CA SER A 51 -0.27 -7.62 -2.46
C SER A 51 -0.14 -6.38 -3.37
N ARG A 52 -0.59 -5.21 -2.91
CA ARG A 52 -0.55 -3.93 -3.64
C ARG A 52 0.71 -3.10 -3.35
N VAL A 53 1.60 -3.58 -2.48
CA VAL A 53 2.87 -2.91 -2.17
C VAL A 53 3.94 -3.34 -3.17
N VAL A 54 4.50 -2.38 -3.90
CA VAL A 54 5.59 -2.61 -4.85
C VAL A 54 6.92 -2.68 -4.11
N ARG A 55 7.69 -3.74 -4.36
CA ARG A 55 9.03 -3.92 -3.81
C ARG A 55 10.12 -3.56 -4.81
N ILE A 56 9.93 -3.97 -6.07
CA ILE A 56 10.87 -3.68 -7.16
C ILE A 56 10.07 -3.14 -8.33
N LEU A 57 10.54 -2.02 -8.86
CA LEU A 57 10.07 -1.41 -10.09
C LEU A 57 11.26 -1.33 -11.04
N HIS A 58 11.15 -1.99 -12.19
CA HIS A 58 12.19 -1.95 -13.22
C HIS A 58 11.61 -1.44 -14.53
N ILE A 59 12.19 -0.37 -15.04
CA ILE A 59 11.82 0.21 -16.32
C ILE A 59 12.70 -0.44 -17.38
N ILE A 60 12.08 -1.18 -18.29
CA ILE A 60 12.76 -1.84 -19.39
C ILE A 60 12.74 -0.86 -20.57
N PRO A 61 13.92 -0.41 -21.06
CA PRO A 61 13.98 0.51 -22.19
C PRO A 61 13.40 -0.15 -23.45
N PRO A 62 12.92 0.63 -24.42
CA PRO A 62 12.54 0.09 -25.72
C PRO A 62 13.75 -0.58 -26.39
N SER A 63 13.54 -1.73 -27.00
CA SER A 63 14.52 -2.44 -27.82
C SER A 63 14.01 -2.50 -29.27
N ALA A 64 14.85 -2.82 -30.25
CA ALA A 64 14.49 -2.81 -31.67
C ALA A 64 13.18 -3.61 -31.93
N GLY A 65 12.06 -2.89 -32.12
CA GLY A 65 10.72 -3.45 -32.32
C GLY A 65 9.85 -3.67 -31.06
N ALA A 66 10.38 -3.48 -29.86
CA ALA A 66 9.66 -3.65 -28.59
C ALA A 66 9.42 -2.31 -27.85
N PRO A 67 8.18 -1.97 -27.46
CA PRO A 67 7.89 -0.74 -26.74
C PRO A 67 8.46 -0.76 -25.30
N LYS A 68 8.61 0.42 -24.68
CA LYS A 68 9.01 0.58 -23.28
C LYS A 68 8.08 -0.24 -22.36
N GLN A 69 8.65 -1.01 -21.45
CA GLN A 69 7.90 -1.88 -20.53
C GLN A 69 8.25 -1.59 -19.08
N LEU A 70 7.34 -1.99 -18.19
CA LEU A 70 7.48 -1.85 -16.74
C LEU A 70 7.33 -3.21 -16.08
N LEU A 71 8.36 -3.65 -15.37
CA LEU A 71 8.33 -4.84 -14.53
C LEU A 71 8.01 -4.42 -13.09
N ILE A 72 6.91 -4.95 -12.56
CA ILE A 72 6.43 -4.69 -11.21
C ILE A 72 6.54 -5.98 -10.40
N VAL A 73 7.30 -5.94 -9.30
CA VAL A 73 7.42 -7.05 -8.36
C VAL A 73 6.83 -6.63 -7.01
N GLY A 74 5.74 -7.30 -6.61
CA GLY A 74 5.07 -7.05 -5.32
C GLY A 74 5.77 -7.73 -4.14
N ALA A 75 5.40 -7.31 -2.92
CA ALA A 75 6.00 -7.81 -1.67
C ALA A 75 5.77 -9.31 -1.38
N HIS A 76 4.71 -9.91 -1.94
CA HIS A 76 4.33 -11.31 -1.67
C HIS A 76 4.87 -12.33 -2.66
N ARG A 77 5.48 -11.90 -3.78
CA ARG A 77 6.08 -12.86 -4.73
C ARG A 77 7.57 -13.01 -4.43
N HIS A 78 7.91 -14.03 -3.63
CA HIS A 78 9.27 -14.54 -3.56
C HIS A 78 9.57 -15.32 -4.85
N GLY A 79 10.36 -14.73 -5.76
CA GLY A 79 10.78 -15.33 -7.04
C GLY A 79 10.74 -14.35 -8.22
N SER A 80 11.28 -14.77 -9.37
CA SER A 80 11.43 -14.00 -10.63
C SER A 80 10.12 -13.66 -11.36
N ARG A 81 8.95 -13.80 -10.72
CA ARG A 81 7.62 -13.65 -11.34
C ARG A 81 6.99 -12.29 -11.04
N GLY A 82 7.55 -11.22 -11.61
CA GLY A 82 6.89 -9.91 -11.66
C GLY A 82 5.78 -9.86 -12.72
N ALA A 83 4.98 -8.80 -12.70
CA ALA A 83 4.07 -8.46 -13.79
C ALA A 83 4.79 -7.51 -14.75
N VAL A 84 4.83 -7.86 -16.03
CA VAL A 84 5.32 -6.96 -17.09
C VAL A 84 4.12 -6.29 -17.72
N VAL A 85 4.11 -4.96 -17.74
CA VAL A 85 3.05 -4.15 -18.35
C VAL A 85 3.64 -3.16 -19.34
N PRO A 86 2.94 -2.82 -20.44
CA PRO A 86 3.37 -1.75 -21.34
C PRO A 86 3.44 -0.42 -20.59
N PHE A 87 4.55 0.30 -20.70
CA PHE A 87 4.74 1.57 -20.00
C PHE A 87 3.70 2.62 -20.40
N SER A 88 3.25 2.61 -21.67
CA SER A 88 2.22 3.49 -22.21
C SER A 88 0.87 3.39 -21.50
N ARG A 89 0.58 2.27 -20.84
CA ARG A 89 -0.65 2.06 -20.07
C ARG A 89 -0.50 2.40 -18.58
N THR A 90 0.63 2.98 -18.19
CA THR A 90 0.91 3.29 -16.79
C THR A 90 0.94 4.78 -16.56
N ARG A 91 0.40 5.21 -15.42
CA ARG A 91 0.54 6.58 -14.93
C ARG A 91 0.91 6.55 -13.46
N ILE A 92 1.61 7.59 -13.02
CA ILE A 92 1.91 7.80 -11.61
C ILE A 92 1.14 9.02 -11.12
N ASP A 93 0.56 8.88 -9.94
CA ASP A 93 -0.16 9.92 -9.23
C ASP A 93 0.56 10.21 -7.91
N PRO A 94 0.49 11.44 -7.37
CA PRO A 94 0.97 11.72 -6.03
C PRO A 94 0.24 10.86 -5.00
N GLY A 95 0.96 10.36 -4.01
CA GLY A 95 0.36 9.67 -2.86
C GLY A 95 -0.16 10.65 -1.81
N ARG A 96 -0.47 10.12 -0.63
CA ARG A 96 -0.90 10.87 0.56
C ARG A 96 0.12 11.92 0.96
N ASP A 97 1.39 11.60 0.84
CA ASP A 97 2.49 12.49 1.16
C ASP A 97 3.66 12.32 0.18
N ASP A 98 4.68 13.10 0.44
CA ASP A 98 5.91 13.18 -0.32
C ASP A 98 6.76 11.89 -0.30
N THR A 99 6.45 10.95 0.59
CA THR A 99 7.17 9.69 0.77
C THR A 99 6.57 8.54 -0.03
N GLU A 100 5.51 8.78 -0.81
CA GLU A 100 4.83 7.75 -1.59
C GLU A 100 4.35 8.24 -2.96
N VAL A 101 4.26 7.29 -3.89
CA VAL A 101 3.72 7.47 -5.24
C VAL A 101 2.75 6.34 -5.53
N ILE A 102 1.65 6.67 -6.21
CA ILE A 102 0.64 5.70 -6.60
C ILE A 102 0.83 5.38 -8.08
N LEU A 103 1.11 4.12 -8.40
CA LEU A 103 1.12 3.62 -9.77
C LEU A 103 -0.28 3.12 -10.14
N ARG A 104 -0.77 3.57 -11.28
CA ARG A 104 -2.02 3.09 -11.89
C ARG A 104 -1.73 2.49 -13.26
N ILE A 105 -2.42 1.39 -13.55
CA ILE A 105 -2.33 0.69 -14.83
C ILE A 105 -3.72 0.75 -15.46
N GLN A 106 -3.81 1.21 -16.70
CA GLN A 106 -5.05 1.28 -17.45
C GLN A 106 -5.68 -0.11 -17.56
N ASP A 107 -7.01 -0.16 -17.45
CA ASP A 107 -7.83 -1.39 -17.52
C ASP A 107 -7.55 -2.44 -16.42
N VAL A 108 -6.72 -2.12 -15.42
CA VAL A 108 -6.50 -2.99 -14.27
C VAL A 108 -7.09 -2.38 -13.01
N ARG A 109 -7.94 -3.15 -12.32
CA ARG A 109 -8.58 -2.71 -11.08
C ARG A 109 -7.57 -2.60 -9.94
N GLY A 110 -7.56 -1.43 -9.30
CA GLY A 110 -6.77 -1.12 -8.12
C GLY A 110 -5.59 -0.21 -8.41
N HIS A 111 -4.86 0.12 -7.35
CA HIS A 111 -3.71 1.00 -7.39
C HIS A 111 -2.54 0.32 -6.68
N TRP A 112 -1.32 0.58 -7.14
CA TRP A 112 -0.11 0.03 -6.55
C TRP A 112 0.60 1.13 -5.77
N TRP A 113 0.92 0.81 -4.52
CA TRP A 113 1.57 1.74 -3.62
C TRP A 113 3.08 1.56 -3.70
N ILE A 114 3.78 2.67 -3.95
CA ILE A 114 5.23 2.73 -4.04
C ILE A 114 5.73 3.64 -2.91
N GLY A 115 6.23 3.02 -1.84
CA GLY A 115 6.94 3.74 -0.79
C GLY A 115 8.33 4.17 -1.26
N LEU A 116 8.63 5.45 -1.10
CA LEU A 116 9.92 6.06 -1.43
C LEU A 116 10.87 6.06 -0.23
N THR A 117 10.35 5.90 0.99
CA THR A 117 11.15 5.81 2.21
C THR A 117 12.12 4.64 2.14
N ARG A 118 13.42 4.94 2.22
CA ARG A 118 14.52 3.97 2.07
C ARG A 118 14.56 3.24 0.71
N ALA A 119 13.87 3.77 -0.30
CA ALA A 119 13.92 3.21 -1.64
C ALA A 119 15.33 3.38 -2.25
N ARG A 120 15.72 2.40 -3.07
CA ARG A 120 17.05 2.36 -3.70
C ARG A 120 16.91 2.57 -5.20
N LEU A 121 17.61 3.56 -5.74
CA LEU A 121 17.69 3.80 -7.18
C LEU A 121 18.90 3.04 -7.69
N ARG A 122 18.69 2.01 -8.52
CA ARG A 122 19.76 1.15 -9.05
C ARG A 122 20.68 0.59 -7.95
N GLY A 123 20.10 0.22 -6.80
CA GLY A 123 20.84 -0.32 -5.65
C GLY A 123 21.36 0.73 -4.66
N THR A 124 21.42 2.02 -5.04
CA THR A 124 21.92 3.09 -4.17
C THR A 124 20.78 3.75 -3.41
N LEU A 125 20.95 3.94 -2.10
CA LEU A 125 20.01 4.71 -1.28
C LEU A 125 20.07 6.18 -1.70
N VAL A 126 18.91 6.76 -2.03
CA VAL A 126 18.81 8.16 -2.44
C VAL A 126 17.76 8.89 -1.58
N PRO A 127 17.86 10.22 -1.42
CA PRO A 127 16.82 11.02 -0.78
C PRO A 127 15.47 10.86 -1.48
N VAL A 128 14.39 10.94 -0.70
CA VAL A 128 13.01 10.77 -1.16
C VAL A 128 12.66 11.73 -2.30
N THR A 129 13.09 12.99 -2.20
CA THR A 129 12.88 14.02 -3.23
C THR A 129 13.49 13.61 -4.57
N ARG A 130 14.78 13.24 -4.57
CA ARG A 130 15.49 12.79 -5.77
C ARG A 130 14.88 11.52 -6.38
N MET A 131 14.42 10.58 -5.54
CA MET A 131 13.72 9.39 -6.03
C MET A 131 12.41 9.75 -6.74
N ARG A 132 11.64 10.68 -6.14
CA ARG A 132 10.37 11.14 -6.70
C ARG A 132 10.58 11.87 -8.03
N ASP A 133 11.58 12.73 -8.10
CA ASP A 133 11.93 13.45 -9.31
C ASP A 133 12.36 12.48 -10.41
N ALA A 134 13.19 11.49 -10.09
CA ALA A 134 13.57 10.44 -11.03
C ALA A 134 12.34 9.66 -11.56
N LEU A 135 11.39 9.30 -10.69
CA LEU A 135 10.14 8.67 -11.12
C LEU A 135 9.29 9.59 -12.00
N LYS A 136 9.14 10.87 -11.63
CA LYS A 136 8.39 11.85 -12.42
C LYS A 136 9.01 12.11 -13.79
N ALA A 137 10.34 12.14 -13.87
CA ALA A 137 11.07 12.30 -15.11
C ALA A 137 10.81 11.14 -16.08
N GLU A 138 10.78 9.89 -15.58
CA GLU A 138 10.52 8.71 -16.41
C GLU A 138 9.14 8.67 -17.04
N TRP A 139 8.15 9.27 -16.38
CA TRP A 139 6.77 9.45 -16.86
C TRP A 139 6.54 10.77 -17.62
N GLY A 140 7.59 11.58 -17.81
CA GLY A 140 7.48 12.86 -18.52
C GLY A 140 6.65 13.93 -17.80
N ILE A 141 6.41 13.77 -16.49
CA ILE A 141 5.60 14.70 -15.68
C ILE A 141 6.42 15.93 -15.27
N GLN A 142 7.75 15.83 -15.22
CA GLN A 142 8.63 16.99 -15.10
C GLN A 142 9.05 17.49 -16.49
N LYS A 143 8.67 18.74 -16.79
CA LYS A 143 9.46 19.60 -17.69
C LYS A 143 10.82 19.79 -17.02
N SER A 144 11.87 19.30 -17.65
CA SER A 144 13.24 19.57 -17.22
C SER A 144 13.39 21.08 -16.99
N PRO A 145 13.93 21.55 -15.85
CA PRO A 145 14.49 22.89 -15.82
C PRO A 145 15.70 22.83 -16.75
N GLN A 146 15.55 23.32 -17.98
CA GLN A 146 16.71 23.70 -18.77
C GLN A 146 17.50 24.68 -17.92
N ILE A 147 18.71 24.30 -17.55
CA ILE A 147 19.69 25.18 -16.91
C ILE A 147 20.00 26.25 -17.96
N VAL A 148 19.36 27.40 -17.86
CA VAL A 148 19.87 28.64 -18.44
C VAL A 148 20.72 29.28 -17.35
N PRO A 149 22.06 29.38 -17.51
CA PRO A 149 22.87 30.10 -16.55
C PRO A 149 22.55 31.60 -16.69
N GLY A 150 21.99 32.21 -15.64
CA GLY A 150 22.06 33.67 -15.50
C GLY A 150 20.77 34.47 -15.33
N VAL A 151 19.64 33.91 -14.88
CA VAL A 151 18.51 34.76 -14.45
C VAL A 151 17.93 34.25 -13.13
N GLY A 152 18.24 34.97 -12.05
CA GLY A 152 17.58 34.78 -10.76
C GLY A 152 16.12 35.21 -10.84
N ALA A 153 15.19 34.27 -10.64
CA ALA A 153 13.77 34.54 -10.45
C ALA A 153 13.13 33.30 -9.81
N GLY A 154 12.35 33.34 -8.74
CA GLY A 154 12.00 34.39 -7.81
C GLY A 154 11.39 33.64 -6.61
N ARG A 155 11.87 33.95 -5.40
CA ARG A 155 11.38 33.36 -4.15
C ARG A 155 9.89 33.71 -4.00
N TRP A 156 9.03 32.70 -3.90
CA TRP A 156 7.59 32.83 -3.65
C TRP A 156 7.38 33.73 -2.43
N LYS A 157 6.71 34.90 -2.60
CA LYS A 157 6.53 35.91 -1.54
C LYS A 157 5.08 36.10 -1.06
N SER A 158 4.06 35.55 -1.73
CA SER A 158 2.69 35.46 -1.20
C SER A 158 1.84 34.46 -1.98
N GLY A 159 0.88 33.83 -1.28
CA GLY A 159 -0.16 32.97 -1.87
C GLY A 159 -1.38 33.78 -2.35
N PRO A 160 -2.32 33.16 -3.06
CA PRO A 160 -3.50 33.85 -3.60
C PRO A 160 -4.40 34.37 -2.48
N VAL A 161 -4.68 35.68 -2.50
CA VAL A 161 -5.70 36.32 -1.68
C VAL A 161 -7.06 36.00 -2.33
N LEU A 162 -7.94 35.34 -1.59
CA LEU A 162 -9.34 35.21 -1.98
C LEU A 162 -10.03 36.52 -1.59
N GLU A 163 -10.45 37.32 -2.57
CA GLU A 163 -11.41 38.39 -2.33
C GLU A 163 -12.77 37.75 -2.05
N SER A 164 -13.25 37.91 -0.81
CA SER A 164 -14.59 37.56 -0.39
C SER A 164 -15.58 38.55 -1.01
N TRP A 165 -16.50 38.03 -1.83
CA TRP A 165 -17.73 38.71 -2.22
C TRP A 165 -18.80 38.52 -1.14
#